data_AF-A0A920FI55-F1
#
_entry.id   AF-A0A920FI55-F1
#
_cell.length_a   1.000
_cell.length_b   1.000
_cell.length_c   1.000
_cell.angle_alpha   90.00
_cell.angle_beta   90.00
_cell.angle_gamma   90.00
#
_symmetry.space_group_name_H-M   'P 1'
#
loop_
_entity.id
_entity.type
_entity.pdbx_description
1 polymer ?
#
loop_
_entity_poly.entity_id
_entity_poly.type
_entity_poly.pdbx_seq_one_letter_code
_entity_poly.pdbx_strand_id
1 'polypeptide(L)'
;MVLKSTLSIIFFSVFFFFYSQNPRSPFYNDVNWENFNHKTNIGIYVKGLEHEIKKRAEQFQAKYIKKNIDWHYLRINPLTAKNFLSDKSIKHFFVPSEYGTPLNDTMRVNNNVNAAHQGFSPLNNIFSGNGVVMGFIDTGIDFTHDDFKNPNGSTRIIALWDQTLGVSSNTPQPYGYGQHWDSVGINAGLPTNHNDQWGHGTTVTGTGAGNGSAVGKYKGVAYEADLVIVEADFGSNFLANVQDATQYIYDIADSLGKPCVINASAGTYFGAHDGADPSAQFIHQDVTNNNGHLFVCSAGNAGDRFFSLKT
;
A
#
# COMPACT_ATOMS: atom_id res chain seq x y z
N MET A 1 -14.49 -56.36 27.51
CA MET A 1 -15.02 -55.70 26.30
C MET A 1 -14.04 -54.58 25.94
N VAL A 2 -13.14 -54.85 24.99
CA VAL A 2 -12.03 -53.95 24.63
C VAL A 2 -12.54 -52.98 23.57
N LEU A 3 -12.61 -51.67 23.88
CA LEU A 3 -12.83 -50.64 22.87
C LEU A 3 -11.53 -50.42 22.10
N LYS A 4 -11.54 -50.75 20.81
CA LYS A 4 -10.50 -50.33 19.85
C LYS A 4 -10.78 -48.87 19.45
N SER A 5 -9.84 -47.97 19.69
CA SER A 5 -9.84 -46.63 19.10
C SER A 5 -9.28 -46.71 17.68
N THR A 6 -10.06 -46.25 16.71
CA THR A 6 -9.62 -46.06 15.32
C THR A 6 -9.04 -44.66 15.18
N LEU A 7 -7.71 -44.57 15.09
CA LEU A 7 -6.99 -43.36 14.75
C LEU A 7 -7.13 -43.12 13.23
N SER A 8 -7.86 -42.07 12.84
CA SER A 8 -7.94 -41.65 11.43
C SER A 8 -6.85 -40.63 11.15
N ILE A 9 -5.86 -41.01 10.35
CA ILE A 9 -4.79 -40.14 9.86
C ILE A 9 -5.28 -39.49 8.56
N ILE A 10 -5.51 -38.17 8.58
CA ILE A 10 -5.87 -37.39 7.40
C ILE A 10 -4.57 -36.98 6.69
N PHE A 11 -4.34 -37.51 5.50
CA PHE A 11 -3.26 -37.06 4.62
C PHE A 11 -3.68 -35.76 3.92
N PHE A 12 -3.01 -34.65 4.24
CA PHE A 12 -3.08 -33.42 3.44
C PHE A 12 -2.10 -33.54 2.27
N SER A 13 -2.61 -33.80 1.06
CA SER A 13 -1.84 -33.64 -0.18
C SER A 13 -1.88 -32.17 -0.61
N VAL A 14 -0.77 -31.46 -0.40
CA VAL A 14 -0.58 -30.10 -0.96
C VAL A 14 -0.17 -30.23 -2.42
N PHE A 15 -1.08 -29.91 -3.35
CA PHE A 15 -0.75 -29.77 -4.76
C PHE A 15 -0.16 -28.38 -5.01
N PHE A 16 1.16 -28.30 -5.23
CA PHE A 16 1.80 -27.11 -5.77
C PHE A 16 1.55 -27.03 -7.28
N PHE A 17 0.59 -26.20 -7.70
CA PHE A 17 0.51 -25.77 -9.09
C PHE A 17 1.53 -24.66 -9.33
N PHE A 18 2.68 -25.02 -9.92
CA PHE A 18 3.60 -24.03 -10.46
C PHE A 18 3.05 -23.50 -11.79
N TYR A 19 2.28 -22.41 -11.75
CA TYR A 19 2.02 -21.61 -12.94
C TYR A 19 3.28 -20.80 -13.27
N SER A 20 4.18 -21.38 -14.07
CA SER A 20 5.24 -20.63 -14.73
C SER A 20 4.61 -19.78 -15.84
N GLN A 21 5.05 -18.52 -15.97
CA GLN A 21 4.68 -17.70 -17.12
C GLN A 21 5.22 -18.35 -18.40
N ASN A 22 4.34 -18.60 -19.37
CA ASN A 22 4.76 -19.08 -20.68
C ASN A 22 5.73 -18.08 -21.31
N PRO A 23 6.95 -18.50 -21.71
CA PRO A 23 7.91 -17.59 -22.33
C PRO A 23 7.34 -17.10 -23.67
N ARG A 24 7.12 -15.78 -23.78
CA ARG A 24 6.94 -15.13 -25.08
C ARG A 24 8.30 -14.68 -25.58
N SER A 25 8.63 -15.01 -26.84
CA SER A 25 9.87 -14.51 -27.46
C SER A 25 9.85 -12.97 -27.45
N PRO A 26 10.88 -12.30 -26.90
CA PRO A 26 10.93 -10.84 -26.84
C PRO A 26 11.23 -10.20 -28.21
N PHE A 27 11.67 -10.98 -29.19
CA PHE A 27 12.06 -10.49 -30.52
C PHE A 27 10.88 -10.61 -31.50
N TYR A 28 9.83 -9.82 -31.28
CA TYR A 28 8.76 -9.66 -32.26
C TYR A 28 9.18 -8.67 -33.34
N ASN A 29 9.07 -9.07 -34.61
CA ASN A 29 9.22 -8.17 -35.75
C ASN A 29 7.97 -7.31 -35.99
N ASP A 30 6.83 -7.65 -35.36
CA ASP A 30 5.56 -6.93 -35.48
C ASP A 30 5.40 -5.91 -34.35
N VAL A 31 6.18 -4.83 -34.46
CA VAL A 31 6.01 -3.65 -33.60
C VAL A 31 4.74 -2.91 -34.03
N ASN A 32 3.72 -2.86 -33.16
CA ASN A 32 2.56 -2.00 -33.40
C ASN A 32 2.90 -0.55 -33.04
N TRP A 33 3.26 0.22 -34.06
CA TRP A 33 3.70 1.62 -33.90
C TRP A 33 2.60 2.56 -33.39
N GLU A 34 1.32 2.21 -33.57
CA GLU A 34 0.19 3.03 -33.12
C GLU A 34 0.03 3.03 -31.59
N ASN A 35 0.61 2.05 -30.90
CA ASN A 35 0.50 1.90 -29.46
C ASN A 35 1.43 2.83 -28.66
N PHE A 36 2.40 3.47 -29.32
CA PHE A 36 3.35 4.34 -28.64
C PHE A 36 2.81 5.76 -28.47
N ASN A 37 3.14 6.39 -27.34
CA ASN A 37 2.89 7.81 -27.15
C ASN A 37 3.80 8.64 -28.07
N HIS A 38 3.22 9.40 -28.99
CA HIS A 38 3.98 10.23 -29.94
C HIS A 38 4.50 11.55 -29.34
N LYS A 39 4.14 11.88 -28.08
CA LYS A 39 4.65 13.07 -27.38
C LYS A 39 6.08 12.90 -26.87
N THR A 40 6.57 11.67 -26.77
CA THR A 40 7.89 11.38 -26.20
C THR A 40 8.68 10.41 -27.08
N ASN A 41 10.01 10.51 -27.01
CA ASN A 41 10.87 9.55 -27.67
C ASN A 41 10.85 8.20 -26.93
N ILE A 42 10.66 7.12 -27.69
CA ILE A 42 10.67 5.75 -27.18
C ILE A 42 12.10 5.21 -27.13
N GLY A 43 12.36 4.28 -26.21
CA GLY A 43 13.62 3.56 -26.14
C GLY A 43 13.67 2.46 -27.19
N ILE A 44 14.76 2.37 -27.96
CA ILE A 44 15.00 1.26 -28.88
C ILE A 44 16.42 0.72 -28.69
N TYR A 45 16.59 -0.55 -29.02
CA TYR A 45 17.86 -1.26 -28.95
C TYR A 45 18.20 -1.79 -30.33
N VAL A 46 19.41 -1.55 -30.82
CA VAL A 46 19.85 -2.01 -32.15
C VAL A 46 21.23 -2.64 -32.10
N LYS A 47 21.48 -3.62 -32.96
CA LYS A 47 22.81 -4.19 -33.23
C LYS A 47 23.32 -3.70 -34.59
N GLY A 48 24.60 -3.35 -34.67
CA GLY A 48 25.24 -2.84 -35.88
C GLY A 48 26.60 -2.22 -35.57
N LEU A 49 27.22 -1.57 -36.56
CA LEU A 49 28.47 -0.85 -36.35
C LEU A 49 28.17 0.49 -35.67
N GLU A 50 28.88 0.78 -34.58
CA GLU A 50 28.60 1.95 -33.73
C GLU A 50 28.58 3.28 -34.51
N HIS A 51 29.55 3.47 -35.40
CA HIS A 51 29.68 4.71 -36.17
C HIS A 51 28.54 4.88 -37.18
N GLU A 52 28.04 3.79 -37.79
CA GLU A 52 26.89 3.81 -38.70
C GLU A 52 25.60 4.13 -37.94
N ILE A 53 25.41 3.51 -36.77
CA ILE A 53 24.24 3.75 -35.91
C ILE A 53 24.22 5.20 -35.43
N LYS A 54 25.36 5.77 -35.00
CA LYS A 54 25.45 7.17 -34.56
C LYS A 54 25.13 8.14 -35.70
N LYS A 55 25.72 7.93 -36.88
CA LYS A 55 25.43 8.74 -38.07
C LYS A 55 23.95 8.69 -38.43
N ARG A 56 23.35 7.50 -38.40
CA ARG A 56 21.91 7.35 -38.67
C ARG A 56 21.05 7.99 -37.59
N ALA A 57 21.47 7.92 -36.32
CA ALA A 57 20.76 8.56 -35.23
C ALA A 57 20.63 10.07 -35.46
N GLU A 58 21.71 10.72 -35.91
CA GLU A 58 21.70 12.14 -36.29
C GLU A 58 20.70 12.43 -37.42
N GLN A 59 20.69 11.61 -38.48
CA GLN A 59 19.76 11.76 -39.61
C GLN A 59 18.28 11.70 -39.21
N PHE A 60 17.95 10.84 -38.24
CA PHE A 60 16.58 10.61 -37.77
C PHE A 60 16.24 11.41 -36.51
N GLN A 61 17.12 12.31 -36.09
CA GLN A 61 16.99 13.09 -34.84
C GLN A 61 16.80 12.18 -33.61
N ALA A 62 17.37 10.98 -33.65
CA ALA A 62 17.40 10.05 -32.54
C ALA A 62 18.58 10.39 -31.61
N LYS A 63 18.35 10.31 -30.31
CA LYS A 63 19.38 10.51 -29.29
C LYS A 63 20.05 9.17 -28.99
N TYR A 64 21.27 9.00 -29.45
CA TYR A 64 22.12 7.90 -29.00
C TYR A 64 22.50 8.08 -27.52
N ILE A 65 22.37 7.03 -26.70
CA ILE A 65 22.62 7.11 -25.26
C ILE A 65 23.87 6.34 -24.86
N LYS A 66 23.90 5.03 -25.10
CA LYS A 66 25.01 4.16 -24.69
C LYS A 66 25.01 2.85 -25.47
N LYS A 67 26.11 2.09 -25.37
CA LYS A 67 26.18 0.70 -25.80
C LYS A 67 26.49 -0.23 -24.63
N ASN A 68 26.12 -1.50 -24.77
CA ASN A 68 26.75 -2.60 -24.05
C ASN A 68 27.55 -3.47 -25.06
N ILE A 69 27.86 -4.72 -24.71
CA ILE A 69 28.64 -5.65 -25.55
C ILE A 69 28.03 -5.80 -26.96
N ASP A 70 26.70 -5.88 -27.04
CA ASP A 70 26.00 -6.28 -28.26
C ASP A 70 25.03 -5.23 -28.81
N TRP A 71 24.53 -4.34 -27.94
CA TRP A 71 23.39 -3.48 -28.20
C TRP A 71 23.74 -2.00 -28.04
N HIS A 72 23.21 -1.20 -28.95
CA HIS A 72 23.17 0.26 -28.88
C HIS A 72 21.77 0.70 -28.43
N TYR A 73 21.71 1.53 -27.40
CA TYR A 73 20.48 2.10 -26.87
C TYR A 73 20.31 3.54 -27.35
N LEU A 74 19.14 3.82 -27.93
CA LEU A 74 18.76 5.13 -28.45
C LEU A 74 17.35 5.51 -28.00
N ARG A 75 17.08 6.82 -28.03
CA ARG A 75 15.74 7.39 -27.89
C ARG A 75 15.33 8.04 -29.20
N ILE A 76 14.23 7.60 -29.81
CA ILE A 76 13.77 8.07 -31.13
C ILE A 76 12.27 8.37 -31.11
N ASN A 77 11.81 9.29 -31.97
CA ASN A 77 10.39 9.53 -32.17
C ASN A 77 9.74 8.28 -32.82
N PRO A 78 8.64 7.74 -32.27
CA PRO A 78 8.00 6.53 -32.81
C PRO A 78 7.58 6.68 -34.28
N LEU A 79 7.25 7.89 -34.76
CA LEU A 79 6.87 8.15 -36.15
C LEU A 79 8.01 7.93 -37.14
N THR A 80 9.27 8.12 -36.72
CA THR A 80 10.45 7.97 -37.58
C THR A 80 11.21 6.67 -37.33
N ALA A 81 10.90 5.98 -36.22
CA ALA A 81 11.57 4.78 -35.78
C ALA A 81 11.48 3.62 -36.76
N LYS A 82 10.32 3.39 -37.39
CA LYS A 82 10.18 2.34 -38.42
C LYS A 82 11.18 2.52 -39.58
N ASN A 83 11.33 3.76 -40.06
CA ASN A 83 12.25 4.09 -41.15
C ASN A 83 13.72 4.03 -40.68
N PHE A 84 14.00 4.42 -39.43
CA PHE A 84 15.32 4.25 -38.83
C PHE A 84 15.73 2.77 -38.79
N LEU A 85 14.82 1.88 -38.36
CA LEU A 85 15.07 0.44 -38.20
C LEU A 85 15.15 -0.34 -39.51
N SER A 86 14.62 0.21 -40.62
CA SER A 86 14.62 -0.46 -41.93
C SER A 86 15.97 -0.41 -42.67
N ASP A 87 17.01 0.11 -42.03
CA ASP A 87 18.34 0.25 -42.64
C ASP A 87 19.15 -1.03 -42.61
N LYS A 88 19.97 -1.22 -43.64
CA LYS A 88 20.87 -2.38 -43.73
C LYS A 88 21.97 -2.40 -42.66
N SER A 89 22.33 -1.25 -42.09
CA SER A 89 23.28 -1.17 -40.96
C SER A 89 22.69 -1.70 -39.65
N ILE A 90 21.35 -1.76 -39.54
CA ILE A 90 20.65 -2.32 -38.38
C ILE A 90 20.49 -3.82 -38.61
N LYS A 91 21.36 -4.62 -37.98
CA LYS A 91 21.37 -6.09 -38.12
C LYS A 91 20.24 -6.75 -37.34
N HIS A 92 19.98 -6.24 -36.15
CA HIS A 92 18.90 -6.66 -35.27
C HIS A 92 18.38 -5.47 -34.49
N PHE A 93 17.11 -5.52 -34.09
CA PHE A 93 16.54 -4.53 -33.19
C PHE A 93 15.65 -5.20 -32.15
N PHE A 94 15.44 -4.48 -31.06
CA PHE A 94 14.45 -4.77 -30.04
C PHE A 94 13.77 -3.46 -29.65
N VAL A 95 12.44 -3.42 -29.78
CA VAL A 95 11.61 -2.29 -29.38
C VAL A 95 10.74 -2.79 -28.23
N PRO A 96 11.01 -2.38 -26.99
CA PRO A 96 10.15 -2.71 -25.86
C PRO A 96 8.75 -2.14 -26.09
N SER A 97 7.75 -2.98 -25.87
CA SER A 97 6.32 -2.66 -26.05
C SER A 97 5.48 -3.12 -24.86
N GLU A 98 6.14 -3.49 -23.76
CA GLU A 98 5.51 -3.81 -22.50
C GLU A 98 4.81 -2.60 -21.88
N TYR A 99 3.71 -2.87 -21.18
CA TYR A 99 2.97 -1.87 -20.41
C TYR A 99 3.25 -2.07 -18.93
N GLY A 100 3.62 -0.99 -18.24
CA GLY A 100 3.59 -0.97 -16.78
C GLY A 100 2.14 -0.96 -16.30
N THR A 101 1.80 -1.82 -15.35
CA THR A 101 0.48 -1.84 -14.71
C THR A 101 0.65 -1.63 -13.22
N PRO A 102 -0.01 -0.64 -12.60
CA PRO A 102 -0.08 -0.55 -11.15
C PRO A 102 -0.92 -1.72 -10.62
N LEU A 103 -0.44 -2.42 -9.59
CA LEU A 103 -1.08 -3.66 -9.10
C LEU A 103 -1.53 -3.59 -7.64
N ASN A 104 -1.50 -2.42 -7.00
CA ASN A 104 -1.83 -2.35 -5.57
C ASN A 104 -3.28 -2.77 -5.27
N ASP A 105 -4.21 -2.52 -6.21
CA ASP A 105 -5.61 -2.95 -6.12
C ASP A 105 -5.81 -4.46 -6.30
N THR A 106 -4.81 -5.18 -6.83
CA THR A 106 -4.90 -6.65 -6.99
C THR A 106 -4.92 -7.39 -5.65
N MET A 107 -4.51 -6.75 -4.55
CA MET A 107 -4.65 -7.34 -3.21
C MET A 107 -6.09 -7.75 -2.90
N ARG A 108 -7.10 -7.04 -3.44
CA ARG A 108 -8.51 -7.33 -3.19
C ARG A 108 -8.95 -8.60 -3.88
N VAL A 109 -8.38 -8.85 -5.05
CA VAL A 109 -8.59 -10.09 -5.81
C VAL A 109 -7.86 -11.23 -5.11
N ASN A 110 -6.57 -11.05 -4.83
CA ASN A 110 -5.70 -12.10 -4.30
C ASN A 110 -6.09 -12.55 -2.88
N ASN A 111 -6.71 -11.67 -2.09
CA ASN A 111 -7.21 -11.99 -0.75
C ASN A 111 -8.73 -12.28 -0.71
N ASN A 112 -9.38 -12.52 -1.86
CA ASN A 112 -10.82 -12.80 -1.96
C ASN A 112 -11.75 -11.72 -1.34
N VAL A 113 -11.26 -10.51 -1.15
CA VAL A 113 -12.03 -9.39 -0.59
C VAL A 113 -13.21 -9.02 -1.50
N ASN A 114 -13.02 -9.10 -2.82
CA ASN A 114 -14.11 -8.86 -3.78
C ASN A 114 -15.29 -9.82 -3.58
N ALA A 115 -15.01 -11.08 -3.28
CA ALA A 115 -16.04 -12.07 -3.00
C ALA A 115 -16.76 -11.78 -1.67
N ALA A 116 -16.02 -11.32 -0.64
CA ALA A 116 -16.57 -10.89 0.64
C ALA A 116 -17.47 -9.64 0.50
N HIS A 117 -17.09 -8.68 -0.34
CA HIS A 117 -17.91 -7.50 -0.67
C HIS A 117 -19.20 -7.86 -1.40
N GLN A 118 -19.24 -9.00 -2.08
CA GLN A 118 -20.41 -9.46 -2.82
C GLN A 118 -21.24 -10.49 -2.03
N GLY A 119 -20.80 -10.88 -0.83
CA GLY A 119 -21.46 -11.90 -0.03
C GLY A 119 -21.51 -13.26 -0.74
N PHE A 120 -20.45 -13.62 -1.45
CA PHE A 120 -20.38 -14.91 -2.13
C PHE A 120 -20.24 -16.07 -1.15
N SER A 121 -20.96 -17.17 -1.44
CA SER A 121 -20.95 -18.40 -0.65
C SER A 121 -19.52 -18.85 -0.29
N PRO A 122 -19.26 -19.26 0.97
CA PRO A 122 -20.22 -19.57 2.04
C PRO A 122 -20.68 -18.35 2.87
N LEU A 123 -20.28 -17.14 2.50
CA LEU A 123 -20.75 -15.93 3.17
C LEU A 123 -22.21 -15.67 2.79
N ASN A 124 -23.04 -15.32 3.78
CA ASN A 124 -24.44 -14.97 3.59
C ASN A 124 -24.71 -13.46 3.69
N ASN A 125 -23.67 -12.66 3.93
CA ASN A 125 -23.74 -11.22 4.16
C ASN A 125 -22.66 -10.50 3.34
N ILE A 126 -22.91 -9.24 3.02
CA ILE A 126 -21.91 -8.32 2.48
C ILE A 126 -21.04 -7.81 3.63
N PHE A 127 -19.72 -7.85 3.46
CA PHE A 127 -18.77 -7.32 4.44
C PHE A 127 -18.10 -6.05 3.93
N SER A 128 -18.60 -4.89 4.32
CA SER A 128 -18.08 -3.58 3.91
C SER A 128 -17.28 -2.85 5.00
N GLY A 129 -17.29 -3.36 6.23
CA GLY A 129 -16.77 -2.66 7.41
C GLY A 129 -17.76 -1.70 8.07
N ASN A 130 -18.99 -1.58 7.56
CA ASN A 130 -20.03 -0.78 8.20
C ASN A 130 -20.27 -1.23 9.66
N GLY A 131 -20.33 -0.26 10.57
CA GLY A 131 -20.48 -0.49 12.01
C GLY A 131 -19.20 -0.84 12.76
N VAL A 132 -18.05 -0.84 12.07
CA VAL A 132 -16.71 -1.07 12.65
C VAL A 132 -15.91 0.22 12.62
N VAL A 133 -15.16 0.50 13.70
CA VAL A 133 -14.13 1.54 13.69
C VAL A 133 -12.81 0.94 13.23
N MET A 134 -12.18 1.54 12.23
CA MET A 134 -10.80 1.24 11.85
C MET A 134 -9.86 2.35 12.31
N GLY A 135 -8.90 1.97 13.16
CA GLY A 135 -7.81 2.80 13.61
C GLY A 135 -6.58 2.68 12.72
N PHE A 136 -5.94 3.79 12.39
CA PHE A 136 -4.64 3.79 11.71
C PHE A 136 -3.62 4.59 12.51
N ILE A 137 -2.51 3.94 12.87
CA ILE A 137 -1.36 4.57 13.52
C ILE A 137 -0.23 4.61 12.50
N ASP A 138 0.05 5.79 11.95
CA ASP A 138 0.94 5.95 10.80
C ASP A 138 1.49 7.40 10.68
N THR A 139 1.97 7.83 9.52
CA THR A 139 2.51 9.19 9.24
C THR A 139 1.43 10.26 9.03
N GLY A 140 0.20 9.99 9.45
CA GLY A 140 -0.95 10.88 9.24
C GLY A 140 -1.80 10.53 8.03
N ILE A 141 -2.61 11.49 7.58
CA ILE A 141 -3.51 11.30 6.43
C ILE A 141 -3.74 12.61 5.66
N ASP A 142 -3.88 12.52 4.34
CA ASP A 142 -4.62 13.53 3.58
C ASP A 142 -6.12 13.42 3.89
N PHE A 143 -6.56 14.09 4.96
CA PHE A 143 -7.96 14.09 5.39
C PHE A 143 -8.90 14.78 4.39
N THR A 144 -8.36 15.48 3.38
CA THR A 144 -9.16 16.18 2.36
C THR A 144 -9.50 15.28 1.17
N HIS A 145 -8.85 14.12 1.06
CA HIS A 145 -9.02 13.18 -0.04
C HIS A 145 -10.45 12.59 -0.08
N ASP A 146 -11.06 12.57 -1.27
CA ASP A 146 -12.46 12.17 -1.43
C ASP A 146 -12.74 10.73 -0.99
N ASP A 147 -11.75 9.84 -1.12
CA ASP A 147 -11.88 8.45 -0.65
C ASP A 147 -12.20 8.33 0.84
N PHE A 148 -11.93 9.36 1.66
CA PHE A 148 -12.20 9.37 3.11
C PHE A 148 -13.45 10.17 3.48
N LYS A 149 -14.30 10.52 2.49
CA LYS A 149 -15.56 11.23 2.71
C LYS A 149 -16.76 10.31 2.53
N ASN A 150 -17.83 10.61 3.25
CA ASN A 150 -19.16 10.09 3.05
C ASN A 150 -19.76 10.61 1.72
N PRO A 151 -20.81 9.95 1.20
CA PRO A 151 -21.48 10.40 -0.04
C PRO A 151 -22.03 11.84 0.01
N ASN A 152 -22.34 12.36 1.20
CA ASN A 152 -22.80 13.73 1.40
C ASN A 152 -21.66 14.77 1.49
N GLY A 153 -20.41 14.34 1.35
CA GLY A 153 -19.22 15.19 1.42
C GLY A 153 -18.62 15.38 2.81
N SER A 154 -19.26 14.91 3.89
CA SER A 154 -18.67 14.95 5.23
C SER A 154 -17.56 13.92 5.38
N THR A 155 -16.58 14.14 6.25
CA THR A 155 -15.52 13.16 6.53
C THR A 155 -16.05 11.87 7.15
N ARG A 156 -15.41 10.73 6.85
CA ARG A 156 -15.53 9.44 7.59
C ARG A 156 -14.56 9.36 8.77
N ILE A 157 -13.64 10.31 8.87
CA ILE A 157 -12.70 10.40 9.98
C ILE A 157 -13.45 10.99 11.17
N ILE A 158 -13.78 10.14 12.14
CA ILE A 158 -14.50 10.53 13.34
C ILE A 158 -13.59 11.22 14.36
N ALA A 159 -12.30 10.88 14.35
CA ALA A 159 -11.28 11.55 15.13
C ALA A 159 -9.90 11.46 14.45
N LEU A 160 -9.11 12.53 14.58
CA LEU A 160 -7.73 12.63 14.12
C LEU A 160 -6.87 13.16 15.24
N TRP A 161 -5.80 12.46 15.60
CA TRP A 161 -4.79 12.93 16.54
C TRP A 161 -3.43 13.06 15.87
N ASP A 162 -2.86 14.24 15.89
CA ASP A 162 -1.50 14.49 15.45
C ASP A 162 -0.57 14.63 16.66
N GLN A 163 0.26 13.60 16.88
CA GLN A 163 1.20 13.53 18.00
C GLN A 163 2.44 14.40 17.80
N THR A 164 2.69 14.89 16.59
CA THR A 164 3.89 15.68 16.25
C THR A 164 3.73 17.16 16.61
N LEU A 165 2.49 17.61 16.81
CA LEU A 165 2.18 18.99 17.12
C LEU A 165 2.34 19.32 18.62
N GLY A 166 2.67 20.58 18.89
CA GLY A 166 2.76 21.08 20.26
C GLY A 166 1.40 21.17 20.95
N VAL A 167 1.43 21.29 22.28
CA VAL A 167 0.23 21.45 23.13
C VAL A 167 -0.60 22.67 22.71
N SER A 168 -1.90 22.46 22.60
CA SER A 168 -2.92 23.47 22.30
C SER A 168 -4.21 23.20 23.10
N SER A 169 -5.25 24.02 22.93
CA SER A 169 -6.54 23.85 23.62
C SER A 169 -7.25 22.54 23.28
N ASN A 170 -6.95 21.95 22.12
CA ASN A 170 -7.45 20.67 21.63
C ASN A 170 -6.48 19.50 21.87
N THR A 171 -5.59 19.62 22.86
CA THR A 171 -4.71 18.51 23.26
C THR A 171 -5.55 17.42 23.92
N PRO A 172 -5.51 16.16 23.44
CA PRO A 172 -6.30 15.09 24.02
C PRO A 172 -5.83 14.78 25.44
N GLN A 173 -6.79 14.71 26.36
CA GLN A 173 -6.59 14.16 27.70
C GLN A 173 -6.80 12.64 27.66
N PRO A 174 -6.09 11.86 28.48
CA PRO A 174 -5.14 12.26 29.53
C PRO A 174 -3.69 12.47 29.04
N TYR A 175 -3.41 12.32 27.75
CA TYR A 175 -2.05 12.24 27.19
C TYR A 175 -1.23 13.52 27.35
N GLY A 176 -1.85 14.69 27.17
CA GLY A 176 -1.19 15.97 27.43
C GLY A 176 -0.17 16.42 26.37
N TYR A 177 -0.20 15.83 25.17
CA TYR A 177 0.58 16.24 24.01
C TYR A 177 -0.16 16.01 22.68
N GLY A 178 0.35 16.59 21.60
CA GLY A 178 -0.31 16.56 20.30
C GLY A 178 -1.58 17.40 20.26
N GLN A 179 -2.29 17.31 19.13
CA GLN A 179 -3.55 18.02 18.90
C GLN A 179 -4.56 17.08 18.25
N HIS A 180 -5.80 17.10 18.72
CA HIS A 180 -6.86 16.28 18.15
C HIS A 180 -7.97 17.11 17.48
N TRP A 181 -8.69 16.50 16.54
CA TRP A 181 -9.89 17.07 15.96
C TRP A 181 -10.93 15.98 15.77
N ASP A 182 -12.18 16.29 16.09
CA ASP A 182 -13.32 15.44 15.76
C ASP A 182 -13.80 15.69 14.32
N SER A 183 -14.81 14.94 13.89
CA SER A 183 -15.40 15.11 12.56
C SER A 183 -15.88 16.54 12.26
N VAL A 184 -16.33 17.31 13.26
CA VAL A 184 -16.77 18.70 13.07
C VAL A 184 -15.56 19.58 12.75
N GLY A 185 -14.49 19.47 13.51
CA GLY A 185 -13.25 20.20 13.25
C GLY A 185 -12.60 19.82 11.92
N ILE A 186 -12.61 18.54 11.56
CA ILE A 186 -12.07 18.04 10.29
C ILE A 186 -12.87 18.60 9.10
N ASN A 187 -14.21 18.55 9.16
CA ASN A 187 -15.07 19.12 8.12
C ASN A 187 -14.89 20.64 7.97
N ALA A 188 -14.58 21.34 9.06
CA ALA A 188 -14.24 22.76 9.06
C ALA A 188 -12.81 23.05 8.58
N GLY A 189 -11.99 22.04 8.29
CA GLY A 189 -10.61 22.19 7.83
C GLY A 189 -9.66 22.71 8.92
N LEU A 190 -9.98 22.47 10.20
CA LEU A 190 -9.18 22.92 11.34
C LEU A 190 -7.80 22.24 11.50
N PRO A 191 -7.56 20.99 11.04
CA PRO A 191 -6.23 20.37 11.06
C PRO A 191 -5.25 20.98 10.04
N THR A 192 -5.05 22.31 10.04
CA THR A 192 -4.30 23.02 8.99
C THR A 192 -2.81 22.72 8.95
N ASN A 193 -2.22 22.35 10.09
CA ASN A 193 -0.80 21.97 10.19
C ASN A 193 -0.58 20.46 10.02
N HIS A 194 -1.63 19.66 10.14
CA HIS A 194 -1.57 18.22 9.95
C HIS A 194 -1.41 17.92 8.45
N ASN A 195 -0.41 17.10 8.11
CA ASN A 195 -0.23 16.65 6.74
C ASN A 195 0.54 15.33 6.71
N ASP A 196 0.10 14.41 5.84
CA ASP A 196 0.90 13.24 5.53
C ASP A 196 1.95 13.56 4.46
N GLN A 197 3.06 14.18 4.88
CA GLN A 197 4.09 14.71 3.99
C GLN A 197 4.60 13.69 2.96
N TRP A 198 4.63 12.41 3.32
CA TRP A 198 5.22 11.33 2.52
C TRP A 198 4.17 10.40 1.88
N GLY A 199 2.91 10.53 2.26
CA GLY A 199 1.80 9.75 1.72
C GLY A 199 1.73 8.30 2.22
N HIS A 200 2.53 7.91 3.23
CA HIS A 200 2.58 6.54 3.71
C HIS A 200 1.26 6.18 4.41
N GLY A 201 0.86 6.96 5.42
CA GLY A 201 -0.39 6.75 6.15
C GLY A 201 -1.66 6.89 5.28
N THR A 202 -1.66 7.80 4.32
CA THR A 202 -2.72 7.95 3.32
C THR A 202 -2.84 6.70 2.44
N THR A 203 -1.71 6.14 2.00
CA THR A 203 -1.69 4.92 1.18
C THR A 203 -2.14 3.70 1.98
N VAL A 204 -1.69 3.58 3.23
CA VAL A 204 -2.10 2.52 4.16
C VAL A 204 -3.60 2.60 4.43
N THR A 205 -4.11 3.79 4.79
CA THR A 205 -5.53 4.02 5.05
C THR A 205 -6.38 3.78 3.80
N GLY A 206 -5.91 4.20 2.62
CA GLY A 206 -6.57 3.92 1.35
C GLY A 206 -6.72 2.42 1.08
N THR A 207 -5.65 1.65 1.34
CA THR A 207 -5.65 0.18 1.19
C THR A 207 -6.63 -0.48 2.17
N GLY A 208 -6.59 -0.07 3.45
CA GLY A 208 -7.44 -0.63 4.49
C GLY A 208 -8.92 -0.24 4.34
N ALA A 209 -9.21 1.03 4.06
CA ALA A 209 -10.55 1.58 4.23
C ALA A 209 -10.96 2.67 3.22
N GLY A 210 -10.17 2.98 2.19
CA GLY A 210 -10.57 3.95 1.15
C GLY A 210 -11.84 3.51 0.42
N ASN A 211 -12.79 4.42 0.18
CA ASN A 211 -14.06 4.04 -0.46
C ASN A 211 -14.03 4.08 -2.00
N GLY A 212 -12.93 4.59 -2.56
CA GLY A 212 -12.68 4.68 -4.00
C GLY A 212 -13.50 5.75 -4.72
N SER A 213 -14.14 6.68 -4.01
CA SER A 213 -14.97 7.74 -4.58
C SER A 213 -14.18 8.74 -5.43
N ALA A 214 -12.89 8.96 -5.15
CA ALA A 214 -12.05 9.95 -5.83
C ALA A 214 -11.94 9.69 -7.35
N VAL A 215 -11.93 8.41 -7.74
CA VAL A 215 -11.83 7.99 -9.15
C VAL A 215 -12.78 6.86 -9.55
N GLY A 216 -13.63 6.39 -8.64
CA GLY A 216 -14.62 5.32 -8.87
C GLY A 216 -14.03 3.92 -9.03
N LYS A 217 -12.76 3.69 -8.64
CA LYS A 217 -12.05 2.43 -8.92
C LYS A 217 -11.30 1.82 -7.73
N TYR A 218 -10.45 2.61 -7.07
CA TYR A 218 -9.49 2.11 -6.08
C TYR A 218 -10.09 2.08 -4.67
N LYS A 219 -11.03 1.16 -4.46
CA LYS A 219 -11.66 0.90 -3.15
C LYS A 219 -10.80 -0.07 -2.32
N GLY A 220 -10.59 0.24 -1.05
CA GLY A 220 -9.94 -0.58 -0.03
C GLY A 220 -10.82 -1.71 0.53
N VAL A 221 -10.41 -2.30 1.65
CA VAL A 221 -11.08 -3.48 2.23
C VAL A 221 -12.35 -3.11 3.00
N ALA A 222 -12.27 -2.27 4.03
CA ALA A 222 -13.36 -1.84 4.89
C ALA A 222 -13.90 -0.46 4.47
N TYR A 223 -14.45 -0.39 3.26
CA TYR A 223 -14.81 0.86 2.59
C TYR A 223 -15.98 1.65 3.21
N GLU A 224 -16.68 1.09 4.19
CA GLU A 224 -17.73 1.77 4.98
C GLU A 224 -17.39 1.87 6.47
N ALA A 225 -16.15 1.58 6.88
CA ALA A 225 -15.72 1.78 8.26
C ALA A 225 -15.63 3.28 8.62
N ASP A 226 -15.90 3.57 9.90
CA ASP A 226 -15.55 4.86 10.52
C ASP A 226 -14.05 4.86 10.83
N LEU A 227 -13.39 6.00 10.65
CA LEU A 227 -11.93 6.08 10.73
C LEU A 227 -11.49 6.86 11.97
N VAL A 228 -10.55 6.30 12.74
CA VAL A 228 -9.75 7.06 13.70
C VAL A 228 -8.31 7.07 13.20
N ILE A 229 -7.74 8.26 13.04
CA ILE A 229 -6.40 8.43 12.48
C ILE A 229 -5.49 8.99 13.56
N VAL A 230 -4.31 8.40 13.69
CA VAL A 230 -3.23 8.93 14.51
C VAL A 230 -1.98 9.11 13.65
N GLU A 231 -1.54 10.36 13.51
CA GLU A 231 -0.16 10.63 13.09
C GLU A 231 0.74 10.42 14.29
N ALA A 232 1.50 9.33 14.26
CA ALA A 232 2.44 9.01 15.31
C ALA A 232 3.72 9.86 15.18
N ASP A 233 4.30 10.27 16.31
CA ASP A 233 5.66 10.81 16.29
C ASP A 233 6.68 9.67 16.21
N PHE A 234 7.34 9.54 15.05
CA PHE A 234 8.38 8.56 14.73
C PHE A 234 9.76 8.89 15.35
N GLY A 235 9.84 9.95 16.15
CA GLY A 235 11.02 10.33 16.90
C GLY A 235 11.35 9.38 18.06
N SER A 236 12.06 9.92 19.05
CA SER A 236 12.30 9.20 20.30
C SER A 236 10.97 8.96 21.03
N ASN A 237 10.87 7.89 21.82
CA ASN A 237 9.65 7.49 22.54
C ASN A 237 8.53 6.88 21.67
N PHE A 238 8.82 6.54 20.40
CA PHE A 238 7.87 5.95 19.45
C PHE A 238 6.97 4.82 20.01
N LEU A 239 7.52 3.87 20.77
CA LEU A 239 6.73 2.74 21.29
C LEU A 239 5.67 3.16 22.31
N ALA A 240 5.95 4.17 23.15
CA ALA A 240 4.96 4.72 24.07
C ALA A 240 3.91 5.55 23.32
N ASN A 241 4.33 6.29 22.29
CA ASN A 241 3.42 7.02 21.41
C ASN A 241 2.41 6.08 20.71
N VAL A 242 2.86 4.89 20.27
CA VAL A 242 1.99 3.84 19.70
C VAL A 242 1.05 3.25 20.77
N GLN A 243 1.52 3.04 21.99
CA GLN A 243 0.68 2.59 23.11
C GLN A 243 -0.44 3.60 23.38
N ASP A 244 -0.11 4.88 23.52
CA ASP A 244 -1.10 5.93 23.78
C ASP A 244 -2.10 6.07 22.61
N ALA A 245 -1.62 5.96 21.36
CA ALA A 245 -2.48 5.93 20.18
C ALA A 245 -3.44 4.74 20.18
N THR A 246 -2.98 3.58 20.66
CA THR A 246 -3.81 2.36 20.77
C THR A 246 -4.96 2.58 21.73
N GLN A 247 -4.67 3.07 22.94
CA GLN A 247 -5.68 3.39 23.93
C GLN A 247 -6.67 4.45 23.41
N TYR A 248 -6.15 5.54 22.82
CA TYR A 248 -6.96 6.62 22.25
C TYR A 248 -8.00 6.11 21.24
N ILE A 249 -7.58 5.24 20.32
CA ILE A 249 -8.46 4.68 19.30
C ILE A 249 -9.53 3.77 19.92
N TYR A 250 -9.13 2.88 20.83
CA TYR A 250 -10.06 1.95 21.47
C TYR A 250 -11.09 2.68 22.33
N ASP A 251 -10.67 3.66 23.14
CA ASP A 251 -11.57 4.47 23.96
C ASP A 251 -12.64 5.17 23.10
N ILE A 252 -12.25 5.69 21.93
CA ILE A 252 -13.19 6.30 20.99
C ILE A 252 -14.19 5.26 20.47
N ALA A 253 -13.72 4.09 20.05
CA ALA A 253 -14.60 3.04 19.53
C ALA A 253 -15.57 2.52 20.61
N ASP A 254 -15.08 2.32 21.84
CA ASP A 254 -15.85 1.90 22.99
C ASP A 254 -16.91 2.94 23.38
N SER A 255 -16.59 4.24 23.30
CA SER A 255 -17.55 5.31 23.54
C SER A 255 -18.72 5.32 22.54
N LEU A 256 -18.51 4.75 21.36
CA LEU A 256 -19.51 4.58 20.31
C LEU A 256 -20.19 3.20 20.35
N GLY A 257 -19.75 2.30 21.24
CA GLY A 257 -20.24 0.93 21.32
C GLY A 257 -19.95 0.10 20.07
N LYS A 258 -18.82 0.35 19.39
CA LYS A 258 -18.46 -0.30 18.12
C LYS A 258 -17.22 -1.19 18.28
N PRO A 259 -17.18 -2.37 17.60
CA PRO A 259 -15.94 -3.12 17.49
C PRO A 259 -14.86 -2.30 16.77
N CYS A 260 -13.60 -2.56 17.11
CA CYS A 260 -12.47 -1.77 16.65
C CYS A 260 -11.32 -2.64 16.14
N VAL A 261 -10.82 -2.32 14.95
CA VAL A 261 -9.61 -2.91 14.39
C VAL A 261 -8.58 -1.81 14.19
N ILE A 262 -7.42 -1.95 14.82
CA ILE A 262 -6.28 -1.04 14.65
C ILE A 262 -5.30 -1.67 13.67
N ASN A 263 -4.82 -0.87 12.72
CA ASN A 263 -3.67 -1.18 11.88
C ASN A 263 -2.51 -0.24 12.22
N ALA A 264 -1.40 -0.81 12.69
CA ALA A 264 -0.13 -0.13 12.87
C ALA A 264 0.88 -0.62 11.79
N SER A 265 1.00 0.13 10.70
CA SER A 265 1.97 -0.15 9.62
C SER A 265 3.32 0.51 9.87
N ALA A 266 3.75 0.51 11.13
CA ALA A 266 4.99 1.10 11.59
C ALA A 266 5.60 0.21 12.68
N GLY A 267 6.92 0.31 12.85
CA GLY A 267 7.65 -0.51 13.82
C GLY A 267 9.09 -0.07 13.98
N THR A 268 9.74 -0.63 15.00
CA THR A 268 11.16 -0.41 15.30
C THR A 268 11.86 -1.74 15.57
N TYR A 269 13.17 -1.78 15.35
CA TYR A 269 14.00 -2.94 15.68
C TYR A 269 14.52 -2.89 17.14
N PHE A 270 14.20 -1.83 17.87
CA PHE A 270 14.52 -1.67 19.28
C PHE A 270 13.45 -2.33 20.16
N GLY A 271 13.85 -3.12 21.14
CA GLY A 271 12.95 -3.83 22.06
C GLY A 271 13.42 -5.26 22.35
N ALA A 272 12.68 -5.96 23.20
CA ALA A 272 12.96 -7.34 23.59
C ALA A 272 12.52 -8.37 22.52
N HIS A 273 11.57 -8.02 21.66
CA HIS A 273 11.00 -8.87 20.59
C HIS A 273 10.30 -10.16 21.08
N ASP A 274 10.05 -10.27 22.38
CA ASP A 274 9.36 -11.39 23.02
C ASP A 274 8.03 -10.99 23.67
N GLY A 275 7.64 -9.72 23.53
CA GLY A 275 6.43 -9.14 24.13
C GLY A 275 6.60 -8.73 25.60
N ALA A 276 7.80 -8.80 26.17
CA ALA A 276 8.06 -8.40 27.55
C ALA A 276 8.24 -6.88 27.73
N ASP A 277 8.37 -6.12 26.63
CA ASP A 277 8.44 -4.66 26.68
C ASP A 277 7.17 -4.07 27.33
N PRO A 278 7.28 -3.08 28.25
CA PRO A 278 6.12 -2.52 28.93
C PRO A 278 5.04 -2.01 27.97
N SER A 279 5.43 -1.32 26.89
CA SER A 279 4.47 -0.84 25.88
C SER A 279 3.72 -1.96 25.19
N ALA A 280 4.38 -3.10 24.94
CA ALA A 280 3.72 -4.29 24.39
C ALA A 280 2.72 -4.90 25.39
N GLN A 281 3.04 -4.90 26.68
CA GLN A 281 2.14 -5.39 27.74
C GLN A 281 0.90 -4.50 27.91
N PHE A 282 1.05 -3.18 27.85
CA PHE A 282 -0.10 -2.25 27.86
C PHE A 282 -0.98 -2.42 26.63
N ILE A 283 -0.40 -2.47 25.42
CA ILE A 283 -1.17 -2.76 24.19
C ILE A 283 -1.89 -4.11 24.30
N HIS A 284 -1.22 -5.15 24.80
CA HIS A 284 -1.84 -6.46 25.02
C HIS A 284 -3.03 -6.38 25.97
N GLN A 285 -2.90 -5.62 27.06
CA GLN A 285 -3.99 -5.39 28.00
C GLN A 285 -5.16 -4.67 27.32
N ASP A 286 -4.93 -3.60 26.55
CA ASP A 286 -5.99 -2.87 25.84
C ASP A 286 -6.73 -3.75 24.82
N VAL A 287 -6.01 -4.65 24.14
CA VAL A 287 -6.60 -5.62 23.21
C VAL A 287 -7.45 -6.68 23.92
N THR A 288 -7.04 -7.12 25.10
CA THR A 288 -7.67 -8.26 25.79
C THR A 288 -8.74 -7.88 26.81
N ASN A 289 -8.76 -6.62 27.25
CA ASN A 289 -9.72 -6.15 28.26
C ASN A 289 -11.15 -6.03 27.75
N ASN A 290 -11.35 -5.81 26.44
CA ASN A 290 -12.67 -5.64 25.83
C ASN A 290 -12.87 -6.60 24.65
N ASN A 291 -14.09 -7.12 24.53
CA ASN A 291 -14.48 -7.89 23.36
C ASN A 291 -14.63 -6.95 22.16
N GLY A 292 -14.16 -7.39 20.98
CA GLY A 292 -14.27 -6.61 19.74
C GLY A 292 -13.06 -5.74 19.44
N HIS A 293 -12.00 -5.79 20.25
CA HIS A 293 -10.71 -5.20 19.93
C HIS A 293 -9.83 -6.16 19.11
N LEU A 294 -9.17 -5.63 18.09
CA LEU A 294 -8.14 -6.31 17.32
C LEU A 294 -7.02 -5.35 16.98
N PHE A 295 -5.77 -5.74 17.21
CA PHE A 295 -4.59 -4.97 16.83
C PHE A 295 -3.79 -5.74 15.78
N VAL A 296 -3.55 -5.12 14.65
CA VAL A 296 -2.81 -5.69 13.51
C VAL A 296 -1.57 -4.82 13.27
N CYS A 297 -0.40 -5.45 13.21
CA CYS A 297 0.84 -4.76 12.91
C CYS A 297 1.63 -5.44 11.79
N SER A 298 2.43 -4.64 11.10
CA SER A 298 3.38 -5.17 10.11
C SER A 298 4.56 -5.89 10.80
N ALA A 299 5.03 -6.99 10.22
CA ALA A 299 6.14 -7.78 10.78
C ALA A 299 7.52 -7.08 10.70
N GLY A 300 7.63 -5.99 9.94
CA GLY A 300 8.89 -5.34 9.61
C GLY A 300 9.50 -5.84 8.29
N ASN A 301 10.37 -5.01 7.70
CA ASN A 301 10.88 -5.19 6.33
C ASN A 301 12.37 -5.55 6.27
N ALA A 302 12.90 -6.19 7.31
CA ALA A 302 14.32 -6.51 7.44
C ALA A 302 14.60 -8.02 7.51
N GLY A 303 13.83 -8.82 6.76
CA GLY A 303 14.04 -10.27 6.66
C GLY A 303 15.40 -10.68 6.07
N ASP A 304 16.13 -9.75 5.45
CA ASP A 304 17.49 -9.92 4.94
C ASP A 304 18.58 -9.40 5.90
N ARG A 305 18.21 -8.84 7.06
CA ARG A 305 19.15 -8.30 8.05
C ARG A 305 19.28 -9.22 9.25
N PHE A 306 20.51 -9.44 9.68
CA PHE A 306 20.80 -10.17 10.91
C PHE A 306 20.74 -9.20 12.10
N PHE A 307 19.69 -9.30 12.90
CA PHE A 307 19.66 -8.66 14.22
C PHE A 307 20.17 -9.67 15.25
N SER A 308 21.24 -9.31 15.96
CA SER A 308 21.63 -10.01 17.17
C SER A 308 20.61 -9.65 18.25
N LEU A 309 19.67 -10.55 18.55
CA LEU A 309 18.93 -10.47 19.80
C LEU A 309 19.95 -10.65 20.92
N LYS A 310 20.33 -9.54 21.60
CA LYS A 310 21.07 -9.66 22.85
C LYS A 310 20.08 -10.19 23.88
N THR A 311 20.16 -11.49 24.14
CA THR A 311 19.57 -12.17 25.29
C THR A 311 20.07 -11.58 26.59
#